data_AF-A0A7C9AUI2-F1
#
_entry.id   AF-A0A7C9AUI2-F1
#
_cell.length_a   1.000
_cell.length_b   1.000
_cell.length_c   1.000
_cell.angle_alpha   90.00
_cell.angle_beta   90.00
_cell.angle_gamma   90.00
#
_symmetry.space_group_name_H-M   'P 1'
#
loop_
_entity.id
_entity.type
_entity.pdbx_description
1 polymer ?
#
loop_
_entity_poly.entity_id
_entity_poly.type
_entity_poly.pdbx_seq_one_letter_code
_entity_poly.pdbx_strand_id
1 'polypeptide(L)'
;RNWDPKHRYDACSCFLSLFHGTPSYVSALFAMFIIKDPQSPETPFGFGSQNSPLQNLVLEFSTSYFIMDLLHYFVFKPDDVLFITHHLATLFVLLTCRFLVNHGAFAILVILVLAEITSPVQNVWSLARLRKNDVPMAAKLYSFLSPGFYVFYTVARGVIAPAYVVKLGGAYATGAADGVIPGWLWGSWLLVTSSGILASLLWIFNHWVVLYKERSCNKPKLM
;
A
#
# COMPACT_ATOMS: atom_id res chain seq x y z
N ARG A 1 5.46 24.99 5.99
CA ARG A 1 4.85 26.21 5.41
C ARG A 1 5.57 26.68 4.12
N ASN A 2 6.88 26.46 3.96
CA ASN A 2 7.66 26.87 2.77
C ASN A 2 7.88 25.71 1.77
N TRP A 3 6.82 25.11 1.26
CA TRP A 3 6.90 24.19 0.11
C TRP A 3 6.69 24.97 -1.18
N ASP A 4 7.57 24.75 -2.16
CA ASP A 4 7.36 25.26 -3.52
C ASP A 4 5.99 24.79 -4.03
N PRO A 5 5.18 25.67 -4.68
CA PRO A 5 3.90 25.29 -5.26
C PRO A 5 3.94 23.99 -6.09
N LYS A 6 5.06 23.71 -6.76
CA LYS A 6 5.29 22.50 -7.55
C LYS A 6 5.28 21.22 -6.72
N HIS A 7 5.84 21.25 -5.51
CA HIS A 7 6.01 20.06 -4.66
C HIS A 7 4.97 19.96 -3.53
N ARG A 8 4.20 21.02 -3.30
CA ARG A 8 3.27 21.15 -2.18
C ARG A 8 2.20 20.05 -2.18
N TYR A 9 1.63 19.73 -3.34
CA TYR A 9 0.55 18.74 -3.42
C TYR A 9 1.06 17.32 -3.22
N ASP A 10 2.23 16.99 -3.77
CA ASP A 10 2.91 15.71 -3.52
C ASP A 10 3.29 15.55 -2.05
N ALA A 11 3.82 16.61 -1.43
CA ALA A 11 4.13 16.61 -0.01
C ALA A 11 2.88 16.43 0.85
N CYS A 12 1.76 17.06 0.48
CA CYS A 12 0.48 16.93 1.18
C CYS A 12 -0.02 15.48 1.15
N SER A 13 -0.03 14.83 -0.03
CA SER A 13 -0.39 13.41 -0.15
C SER A 13 0.56 12.52 0.65
N CYS A 14 1.88 12.80 0.67
CA CYS A 14 2.83 12.06 1.51
C CYS A 14 2.50 12.20 3.01
N PHE A 15 2.09 13.37 3.48
CA PHE A 15 1.68 13.56 4.87
C PHE A 15 0.37 12.85 5.18
N LEU A 16 -0.63 12.94 4.29
CA LEU A 16 -1.89 12.20 4.44
C LEU A 16 -1.60 10.70 4.58
N SER A 17 -0.76 10.15 3.69
CA SER A 17 -0.33 8.75 3.72
C SER A 17 0.44 8.39 4.99
N LEU A 18 1.27 9.28 5.56
CA LEU A 18 1.92 9.03 6.86
C LEU A 18 0.93 8.91 8.02
N PHE A 19 -0.05 9.82 8.07
CA PHE A 19 -1.07 9.87 9.11
C PHE A 19 -2.15 8.80 8.95
N HIS A 20 -2.32 8.23 7.76
CA HIS A 20 -3.17 7.07 7.53
C HIS A 20 -2.41 5.75 7.72
N GLY A 21 -1.25 5.61 7.10
CA GLY A 21 -0.56 4.32 6.98
C GLY A 21 -0.08 3.78 8.31
N THR A 22 0.45 4.65 9.19
CA THR A 22 0.92 4.21 10.51
C THR A 22 -0.23 3.72 11.39
N PRO A 23 -1.33 4.48 11.59
CA PRO A 23 -2.49 3.97 12.31
C PRO A 23 -3.12 2.75 11.64
N SER A 24 -3.23 2.72 10.31
CA SER A 24 -3.82 1.59 9.59
C SER A 24 -3.04 0.30 9.78
N TYR A 25 -1.71 0.35 9.68
CA TYR A 25 -0.85 -0.79 9.95
C TYR A 25 -1.07 -1.34 11.36
N VAL A 26 -1.02 -0.46 12.37
CA VAL A 26 -1.19 -0.84 13.77
C VAL A 26 -2.59 -1.41 13.97
N SER A 27 -3.64 -0.67 13.63
CA SER A 27 -5.02 -1.09 13.83
C SER A 27 -5.37 -2.37 13.06
N ALA A 28 -4.84 -2.58 11.86
CA ALA A 28 -5.01 -3.82 11.11
C ALA A 28 -4.38 -5.03 11.84
N LEU A 29 -3.17 -4.89 12.38
CA LEU A 29 -2.56 -5.95 13.19
C LEU A 29 -3.39 -6.26 14.44
N PHE A 30 -3.90 -5.22 15.12
CA PHE A 30 -4.81 -5.41 16.26
C PHE A 30 -6.10 -6.12 15.87
N ALA A 31 -6.70 -5.72 14.74
CA ALA A 31 -7.93 -6.30 14.21
C ALA A 31 -7.79 -7.77 13.78
N MET A 32 -6.59 -8.18 13.35
CA MET A 32 -6.31 -9.55 12.92
C MET A 32 -5.92 -10.47 14.07
N PHE A 33 -5.08 -10.00 15.02
CA PHE A 33 -4.40 -10.91 15.96
C PHE A 33 -4.81 -10.77 17.42
N ILE A 34 -5.39 -9.63 17.82
CA ILE A 34 -5.48 -9.29 19.24
C ILE A 34 -6.91 -9.43 19.78
N ILE A 35 -7.93 -9.07 18.99
CA ILE A 35 -9.32 -9.15 19.44
C ILE A 35 -10.01 -10.35 18.80
N LYS A 36 -10.23 -11.40 19.59
CA LYS A 36 -11.21 -12.44 19.26
C LYS A 36 -12.59 -11.88 19.55
N ASP A 37 -13.47 -11.86 18.55
CA ASP A 37 -14.87 -11.53 18.76
C ASP A 37 -15.54 -12.64 19.59
N PRO A 38 -16.05 -12.36 20.80
CA PRO A 38 -16.72 -13.36 21.63
C PRO A 38 -18.02 -13.87 21.00
N GLN A 39 -18.59 -13.15 20.02
CA GLN A 39 -19.86 -13.48 19.37
C GLN A 39 -19.69 -14.16 18.00
N SER A 40 -18.47 -14.29 17.49
CA SER A 40 -18.20 -15.04 16.25
C SER A 40 -17.62 -16.42 16.58
N PRO A 41 -18.37 -17.51 16.35
CA PRO A 41 -17.88 -18.88 16.56
C PRO A 41 -16.84 -19.31 15.51
N GLU A 42 -16.63 -18.52 14.46
CA GLU A 42 -15.66 -18.80 13.41
C GLU A 42 -14.27 -18.26 13.75
N THR A 43 -13.22 -18.97 13.34
CA THR A 43 -11.86 -18.48 13.47
C THR A 43 -11.68 -17.18 12.68
N PRO A 44 -11.25 -16.06 13.30
CA PRO A 44 -11.12 -14.75 12.63
C PRO A 44 -10.01 -14.70 11.55
N PHE A 45 -9.38 -15.84 11.29
CA PHE A 45 -8.25 -16.03 10.38
C PHE A 45 -8.66 -16.69 9.04
N GLY A 46 -9.95 -16.99 8.85
CA GLY A 46 -10.47 -17.58 7.62
C GLY A 46 -10.48 -16.57 6.46
N PHE A 47 -10.06 -16.97 5.26
CA PHE A 47 -10.08 -16.07 4.10
C PHE A 47 -11.49 -15.68 3.63
N GLY A 48 -12.52 -16.45 4.01
CA GLY A 48 -13.94 -16.15 3.80
C GLY A 48 -14.71 -15.82 5.07
N SER A 49 -14.05 -15.66 6.22
CA SER A 49 -14.76 -15.39 7.48
C SER A 49 -15.51 -14.06 7.43
N GLN A 50 -16.60 -13.97 8.19
CA GLN A 50 -17.32 -12.71 8.34
C GLN A 50 -16.41 -11.64 8.94
N ASN A 51 -16.55 -10.40 8.47
CA ASN A 51 -15.75 -9.29 8.98
C ASN A 51 -16.14 -8.97 10.43
N SER A 52 -15.15 -8.83 11.31
CA SER A 52 -15.39 -8.36 12.67
C SER A 52 -15.65 -6.84 12.70
N PRO A 53 -16.27 -6.30 13.77
CA PRO A 53 -16.48 -4.86 13.90
C PRO A 53 -15.18 -4.05 13.82
N LEU A 54 -14.08 -4.55 14.41
CA LEU A 54 -12.79 -3.87 14.35
C LEU A 54 -12.17 -3.94 12.95
N GLN A 55 -12.30 -5.07 12.25
CA GLN A 55 -11.86 -5.16 10.86
C GLN A 55 -12.63 -4.16 9.97
N ASN A 56 -13.95 -4.06 10.16
CA ASN A 56 -14.79 -3.08 9.47
C ASN A 56 -14.37 -1.64 9.76
N LEU A 57 -14.04 -1.32 11.01
CA LEU A 57 -13.53 0.00 11.37
C LEU A 57 -12.21 0.33 10.64
N VAL A 58 -11.29 -0.63 10.51
CA VAL A 58 -10.03 -0.44 9.77
C VAL A 58 -10.28 -0.25 8.26
N LEU A 59 -11.21 -1.01 7.69
CA LEU A 59 -11.62 -0.86 6.29
C LEU A 59 -12.25 0.51 6.04
N GLU A 60 -13.14 0.98 6.92
CA GLU A 60 -13.79 2.29 6.83
C GLU A 60 -12.79 3.43 7.01
N PHE A 61 -11.88 3.32 7.99
CA PHE A 61 -10.80 4.29 8.20
C PHE A 61 -9.92 4.41 6.94
N SER A 62 -9.52 3.27 6.37
CA SER A 62 -8.72 3.27 5.14
C SER A 62 -9.50 3.79 3.93
N THR A 63 -10.76 3.42 3.81
CA THR A 63 -11.66 3.93 2.76
C THR A 63 -11.74 5.46 2.81
N SER A 64 -11.87 6.03 4.02
CA SER A 64 -11.93 7.49 4.18
C SER A 64 -10.66 8.21 3.71
N TYR A 65 -9.48 7.63 3.98
CA TYR A 65 -8.21 8.13 3.48
C TYR A 65 -8.14 8.05 1.96
N PHE A 66 -8.42 6.88 1.37
CA PHE A 66 -8.33 6.72 -0.08
C PHE A 66 -9.32 7.62 -0.83
N ILE A 67 -10.50 7.90 -0.27
CA ILE A 67 -11.43 8.90 -0.83
C ILE A 67 -10.82 10.30 -0.76
N MET A 68 -10.32 10.70 0.42
CA MET A 68 -9.75 12.04 0.62
C MET A 68 -8.55 12.30 -0.28
N ASP A 69 -7.61 11.36 -0.36
CA ASP A 69 -6.41 11.49 -1.19
C ASP A 69 -6.78 11.43 -2.68
N LEU A 70 -7.75 10.60 -3.08
CA LEU A 70 -8.27 10.59 -4.46
C LEU A 70 -8.87 11.96 -4.86
N LEU A 71 -9.65 12.59 -3.99
CA LEU A 71 -10.18 13.94 -4.23
C LEU A 71 -9.05 14.96 -4.36
N HIS A 72 -8.01 14.84 -3.53
CA HIS A 72 -6.81 15.66 -3.63
C HIS A 72 -6.12 15.51 -5.00
N TYR A 73 -5.98 14.28 -5.52
CA TYR A 73 -5.44 14.05 -6.86
C TYR A 73 -6.34 14.63 -7.96
N PHE A 74 -7.66 14.43 -7.91
CA PHE A 74 -8.57 14.98 -8.92
C PHE A 74 -8.53 16.51 -9.00
N VAL A 75 -8.40 17.19 -7.86
CA VAL A 75 -8.41 18.65 -7.81
C VAL A 75 -7.04 19.24 -8.13
N PHE A 76 -5.96 18.66 -7.59
CA PHE A 76 -4.65 19.31 -7.60
C PHE A 76 -3.62 18.64 -8.50
N LYS A 77 -3.85 17.39 -8.93
CA LYS A 77 -2.89 16.62 -9.74
C LYS A 77 -3.57 15.60 -10.66
N PRO A 78 -4.50 16.02 -11.55
CA PRO A 78 -5.30 15.11 -12.37
C PRO A 78 -4.48 14.29 -13.37
N ASP A 79 -3.27 14.77 -13.72
CA ASP A 79 -2.37 14.09 -14.65
C ASP A 79 -1.70 12.84 -14.04
N ASP A 80 -1.80 12.64 -12.72
CA ASP A 80 -1.21 11.47 -12.04
C ASP A 80 -2.13 10.25 -12.12
N VAL A 81 -2.38 9.80 -13.35
CA VAL A 81 -3.32 8.72 -13.69
C VAL A 81 -2.99 7.42 -12.96
N LEU A 82 -1.70 7.13 -12.74
CA LEU A 82 -1.27 5.94 -12.02
C LEU A 82 -1.74 5.95 -10.56
N PHE A 83 -1.54 7.06 -9.84
CA PHE A 83 -2.00 7.21 -8.46
C PHE A 83 -3.52 7.21 -8.37
N ILE A 84 -4.20 7.92 -9.27
CA ILE A 84 -5.67 7.94 -9.34
C ILE A 84 -6.23 6.54 -9.54
N THR A 85 -5.70 5.79 -10.52
CA THR A 85 -6.14 4.42 -10.82
C THR A 85 -5.85 3.49 -9.64
N HIS A 86 -4.70 3.64 -8.99
CA HIS A 86 -4.36 2.88 -7.78
C HIS A 86 -5.37 3.12 -6.63
N HIS A 87 -5.76 4.38 -6.42
CA HIS A 87 -6.75 4.73 -5.38
C HIS A 87 -8.13 4.16 -5.71
N LEU A 88 -8.58 4.29 -6.95
CA LEU A 88 -9.85 3.70 -7.40
C LEU A 88 -9.86 2.18 -7.24
N ALA A 89 -8.77 1.51 -7.63
CA ALA A 89 -8.65 0.07 -7.52
C ALA A 89 -8.64 -0.40 -6.05
N THR A 90 -7.94 0.33 -5.17
CA THR A 90 -7.94 0.05 -3.73
C THR A 90 -9.31 0.29 -3.11
N LEU A 91 -9.98 1.39 -3.46
CA LEU A 91 -11.35 1.67 -3.03
C LEU A 91 -12.32 0.59 -3.47
N PHE A 92 -12.21 0.09 -4.70
CA PHE A 92 -13.02 -1.03 -5.18
C PHE A 92 -12.88 -2.25 -4.26
N VAL A 93 -11.65 -2.65 -3.90
CA VAL A 93 -11.40 -3.79 -3.00
C VAL A 93 -11.97 -3.52 -1.60
N LEU A 94 -11.69 -2.36 -1.02
CA LEU A 94 -12.14 -2.02 0.34
C LEU A 94 -13.68 -1.94 0.43
N LEU A 95 -14.32 -1.24 -0.51
CA LEU A 95 -15.76 -1.04 -0.52
C LEU A 95 -16.50 -2.35 -0.76
N THR A 96 -16.03 -3.19 -1.68
CA THR A 96 -16.68 -4.48 -1.94
C THR A 96 -16.49 -5.44 -0.78
N CYS A 97 -15.31 -5.50 -0.16
CA CYS A 97 -15.10 -6.31 1.05
C CYS A 97 -15.99 -5.83 2.21
N ARG A 98 -16.11 -4.51 2.42
CA ARG A 98 -16.86 -3.95 3.55
C ARG A 98 -18.38 -3.95 3.36
N PHE A 99 -18.85 -3.48 2.21
CA PHE A 99 -20.25 -3.12 1.99
C PHE A 99 -20.99 -4.06 1.04
N LEU A 100 -20.28 -4.77 0.14
CA LEU A 100 -20.93 -5.72 -0.77
C LEU A 100 -21.04 -7.12 -0.16
N VAL A 101 -19.95 -7.66 0.37
CA VAL A 101 -19.95 -9.01 0.94
C VAL A 101 -19.83 -9.04 2.46
N ASN A 102 -19.18 -8.05 3.10
CA ASN A 102 -18.91 -8.04 4.55
C ASN A 102 -18.19 -9.33 5.05
N HIS A 103 -17.39 -9.92 4.18
CA HIS A 103 -16.59 -11.13 4.42
C HIS A 103 -15.19 -10.95 3.81
N GLY A 104 -14.21 -11.68 4.35
CA GLY A 104 -12.85 -11.75 3.82
C GLY A 104 -11.93 -10.60 4.23
N ALA A 105 -12.31 -9.76 5.21
CA ALA A 105 -11.47 -8.66 5.67
C ALA A 105 -10.10 -9.13 6.17
N PHE A 106 -9.97 -10.31 6.77
CA PHE A 106 -8.67 -10.85 7.15
C PHE A 106 -7.70 -10.88 5.95
N ALA A 107 -8.18 -11.32 4.78
CA ALA A 107 -7.37 -11.39 3.58
C ALA A 107 -6.91 -10.00 3.11
N ILE A 108 -7.85 -9.07 3.07
CA ILE A 108 -7.61 -7.69 2.65
C ILE A 108 -6.70 -6.94 3.63
N LEU A 109 -6.84 -7.18 4.94
CA LEU A 109 -6.03 -6.53 5.96
C LEU A 109 -4.58 -7.04 5.97
N VAL A 110 -4.31 -8.29 5.62
CA VAL A 110 -2.92 -8.75 5.42
C VAL A 110 -2.28 -7.99 4.25
N ILE A 111 -3.00 -7.81 3.14
CA ILE A 111 -2.52 -7.01 1.99
C ILE A 111 -2.29 -5.56 2.41
N LEU A 112 -3.21 -4.96 3.18
CA LEU A 112 -3.07 -3.62 3.73
C LEU A 112 -1.82 -3.51 4.62
N VAL A 113 -1.58 -4.47 5.52
CA VAL A 113 -0.38 -4.49 6.38
C VAL A 113 0.90 -4.58 5.54
N LEU A 114 0.94 -5.46 4.54
CA LEU A 114 2.08 -5.56 3.63
C LEU A 114 2.27 -4.29 2.81
N ALA A 115 1.19 -3.57 2.54
CA ALA A 115 1.28 -2.28 1.89
C ALA A 115 1.87 -1.22 2.81
N GLU A 116 1.30 -1.09 4.01
CA GLU A 116 1.59 -0.02 4.94
C GLU A 116 2.91 -0.19 5.70
N ILE A 117 3.45 -1.41 5.81
CA ILE A 117 4.75 -1.62 6.47
C ILE A 117 5.89 -0.84 5.79
N THR A 118 5.74 -0.57 4.48
CA THR A 118 6.70 0.22 3.70
C THR A 118 6.40 1.72 3.70
N SER A 119 5.17 2.13 4.03
CA SER A 119 4.67 3.50 3.87
C SER A 119 5.44 4.55 4.68
N PRO A 120 5.81 4.34 5.95
CA PRO A 120 6.56 5.36 6.69
C PRO A 120 7.90 5.70 6.02
N VAL A 121 8.66 4.67 5.65
CA VAL A 121 9.95 4.86 4.98
C VAL A 121 9.77 5.43 3.58
N GLN A 122 8.78 4.94 2.82
CA GLN A 122 8.46 5.43 1.48
C GLN A 122 8.13 6.92 1.49
N ASN A 123 7.25 7.37 2.38
CA ASN A 123 6.81 8.77 2.42
C ASN A 123 7.92 9.71 2.89
N VAL A 124 8.72 9.32 3.89
CA VAL A 124 9.90 10.10 4.33
C VAL A 124 10.92 10.18 3.19
N TRP A 125 11.18 9.07 2.51
CA TRP A 125 12.06 9.03 1.34
C TRP A 125 11.54 9.91 0.20
N SER A 126 10.23 9.89 -0.09
CA SER A 126 9.59 10.72 -1.11
C SER A 126 9.69 12.21 -0.78
N LEU A 127 9.42 12.60 0.47
CA LEU A 127 9.60 13.99 0.93
C LEU A 127 11.05 14.45 0.80
N ALA A 128 12.01 13.60 1.16
CA ALA A 128 13.43 13.89 0.97
C ALA A 128 13.79 14.04 -0.52
N ARG A 129 13.26 13.16 -1.38
CA ARG A 129 13.44 13.21 -2.84
C ARG A 129 12.91 14.51 -3.44
N LEU A 130 11.73 14.96 -3.03
CA LEU A 130 11.10 16.20 -3.54
C LEU A 130 11.94 17.45 -3.23
N ARG A 131 12.77 17.42 -2.18
CA ARG A 131 13.58 18.56 -1.73
C ARG A 131 15.07 18.36 -1.91
N LYS A 132 15.52 17.25 -2.51
CA LYS A 132 16.95 16.90 -2.58
C LYS A 132 17.80 17.94 -3.31
N ASN A 133 17.21 18.69 -4.24
CA ASN A 133 17.91 19.73 -5.00
C ASN A 133 17.94 21.09 -4.28
N ASP A 134 17.02 21.32 -3.34
CA ASP A 134 16.84 22.62 -2.69
C ASP A 134 17.41 22.64 -1.26
N VAL A 135 17.50 21.48 -0.61
CA VAL A 135 17.86 21.36 0.81
C VAL A 135 18.97 20.31 0.98
N PRO A 136 20.20 20.69 1.38
CA PRO A 136 21.32 19.76 1.53
C PRO A 136 21.03 18.60 2.49
N MET A 137 20.28 18.85 3.57
CA MET A 137 19.86 17.81 4.51
C MET A 137 18.91 16.79 3.86
N ALA A 138 18.00 17.24 3.00
CA ALA A 138 17.12 16.36 2.25
C ALA A 138 17.90 15.49 1.25
N ALA A 139 18.93 16.04 0.61
CA ALA A 139 19.84 15.27 -0.25
C ALA A 139 20.56 14.15 0.51
N LYS A 140 21.11 14.48 1.69
CA LYS A 140 21.78 13.49 2.56
C LYS A 140 20.81 12.40 3.01
N LEU A 141 19.62 12.79 3.48
CA LEU A 141 18.59 11.86 3.92
C LEU A 141 18.10 10.96 2.78
N TYR A 142 17.87 11.51 1.59
CA TYR A 142 17.52 10.75 0.39
C TYR A 142 18.60 9.72 0.04
N SER A 143 19.87 10.14 -0.01
CA SER A 143 20.98 9.23 -0.34
C SER A 143 21.16 8.14 0.70
N PHE A 144 20.94 8.44 1.98
CA PHE A 144 21.03 7.49 3.08
C PHE A 144 19.91 6.46 3.04
N LEU A 145 18.65 6.91 2.87
CA LEU A 145 17.48 6.03 2.90
C LEU A 145 17.36 5.18 1.64
N SER A 146 17.74 5.68 0.47
CA SER A 146 17.45 5.03 -0.83
C SER A 146 17.84 3.55 -0.89
N PRO A 147 19.08 3.13 -0.57
CA PRO A 147 19.47 1.73 -0.74
C PRO A 147 18.69 0.79 0.19
N GLY A 148 18.55 1.17 1.47
CA GLY A 148 17.83 0.38 2.45
C GLY A 148 16.34 0.31 2.15
N PHE A 149 15.74 1.45 1.80
CA PHE A 149 14.35 1.52 1.37
C PHE A 149 14.10 0.62 0.15
N TYR A 150 14.97 0.66 -0.87
CA TYR A 150 14.73 -0.12 -2.07
C TYR A 150 14.80 -1.62 -1.82
N VAL A 151 15.75 -2.09 -1.01
CA VAL A 151 15.81 -3.50 -0.60
C VAL A 151 14.56 -3.89 0.17
N PHE A 152 14.21 -3.11 1.20
CA PHE A 152 13.05 -3.38 2.04
C PHE A 152 11.75 -3.42 1.21
N TYR A 153 11.55 -2.45 0.33
CA TYR A 153 10.41 -2.37 -0.57
C TYR A 153 10.36 -3.56 -1.52
N THR A 154 11.49 -3.92 -2.13
CA THR A 154 11.60 -5.06 -3.06
C THR A 154 11.26 -6.38 -2.35
N VAL A 155 11.70 -6.58 -1.10
CA VAL A 155 11.36 -7.80 -0.33
C VAL A 155 9.88 -7.82 0.03
N ALA A 156 9.36 -6.75 0.64
CA ALA A 156 7.97 -6.69 1.08
C ALA A 156 6.98 -6.83 -0.08
N ARG A 157 7.18 -6.08 -1.16
CA ARG A 157 6.27 -6.03 -2.32
C ARG A 157 6.58 -7.05 -3.40
N GLY A 158 7.84 -7.48 -3.54
CA GLY A 158 8.30 -8.37 -4.60
C GLY A 158 8.46 -9.83 -4.20
N VAL A 159 8.47 -10.13 -2.90
CA VAL A 159 8.59 -11.51 -2.40
C VAL A 159 7.42 -11.87 -1.49
N ILE A 160 7.21 -11.09 -0.43
CA ILE A 160 6.21 -11.43 0.59
C ILE A 160 4.79 -11.28 0.04
N ALA A 161 4.47 -10.13 -0.58
CA ALA A 161 3.14 -9.90 -1.14
C ALA A 161 2.75 -10.89 -2.26
N PRO A 162 3.61 -11.21 -3.26
CA PRO A 162 3.30 -12.24 -4.26
C PRO A 162 3.06 -13.62 -3.64
N ALA A 163 3.91 -14.04 -2.70
CA ALA A 163 3.74 -15.32 -2.02
C ALA A 163 2.39 -15.39 -1.29
N TYR A 164 1.98 -14.28 -0.65
CA TYR A 164 0.68 -14.17 -0.02
C TYR A 164 -0.48 -14.25 -1.03
N VAL A 165 -0.40 -13.54 -2.16
CA VAL A 165 -1.44 -13.55 -3.21
C VAL A 165 -1.61 -14.96 -3.81
N VAL A 166 -0.51 -15.69 -4.02
CA VAL A 166 -0.57 -17.09 -4.49
C VAL A 166 -1.28 -17.97 -3.47
N LYS A 167 -0.94 -17.84 -2.17
CA LYS A 167 -1.61 -18.58 -1.09
C LYS A 167 -3.11 -18.25 -1.01
N LEU A 168 -3.46 -16.97 -1.10
CA LEU A 168 -4.84 -16.50 -1.07
C LEU A 168 -5.65 -17.05 -2.26
N GLY A 169 -5.08 -16.95 -3.46
CA GLY A 169 -5.73 -17.46 -4.68
C GLY A 169 -5.91 -18.97 -4.65
N GLY A 170 -4.92 -19.72 -4.17
CA GLY A 170 -5.05 -21.17 -3.94
C GLY A 170 -6.19 -21.50 -2.98
N ALA A 171 -6.28 -20.79 -1.85
CA ALA A 171 -7.32 -21.05 -0.87
C ALA A 171 -8.74 -20.73 -1.39
N TYR A 172 -8.92 -19.62 -2.12
CA TYR A 172 -10.21 -19.31 -2.75
C TYR A 172 -10.56 -20.33 -3.85
N ALA A 173 -9.59 -20.77 -4.64
CA ALA A 173 -9.82 -21.81 -5.65
C ALA A 173 -10.21 -23.17 -5.04
N THR A 174 -9.81 -23.46 -3.79
CA THR A 174 -10.22 -24.66 -3.05
C THR A 174 -11.48 -24.47 -2.20
N GLY A 175 -12.21 -23.38 -2.36
CA GLY A 175 -13.51 -23.16 -1.73
C GLY A 175 -13.49 -22.48 -0.36
N ALA A 176 -12.37 -21.84 0.03
CA ALA A 176 -12.26 -21.15 1.34
C ALA A 176 -13.22 -19.95 1.52
N ALA A 177 -13.97 -19.58 0.48
CA ALA A 177 -14.98 -18.52 0.53
C ALA A 177 -16.29 -18.90 -0.19
N ASP A 178 -16.51 -20.19 -0.42
CA ASP A 178 -17.71 -20.67 -1.10
C ASP A 178 -18.97 -20.29 -0.33
N GLY A 179 -20.00 -19.84 -1.07
CA GLY A 179 -21.27 -19.41 -0.50
C GLY A 179 -21.28 -18.00 0.11
N VAL A 180 -20.12 -17.38 0.35
CA VAL A 180 -20.02 -16.06 1.01
C VAL A 180 -19.33 -14.98 0.15
N ILE A 181 -18.33 -15.34 -0.65
CA ILE A 181 -17.66 -14.41 -1.58
C ILE A 181 -17.78 -14.96 -3.01
N PRO A 182 -18.51 -14.28 -3.91
CA PRO A 182 -18.67 -14.75 -5.28
C PRO A 182 -17.34 -14.92 -6.03
N GLY A 183 -17.28 -15.94 -6.89
CA GLY A 183 -16.11 -16.28 -7.73
C GLY A 183 -15.47 -15.09 -8.46
N TRP A 184 -16.31 -14.32 -9.14
CA TRP A 184 -15.89 -13.14 -9.90
C TRP A 184 -15.28 -12.07 -9.00
N LEU A 185 -15.75 -11.95 -7.76
CA LEU A 185 -15.36 -10.88 -6.85
C LEU A 185 -13.97 -11.17 -6.28
N TRP A 186 -13.73 -12.34 -5.71
CA TRP A 186 -12.39 -12.67 -5.23
C TRP A 186 -11.38 -12.74 -6.40
N GLY A 187 -11.82 -13.20 -7.57
CA GLY A 187 -11.00 -13.15 -8.79
C GLY A 187 -10.58 -11.73 -9.16
N SER A 188 -11.50 -10.77 -9.06
CA SER A 188 -11.21 -9.35 -9.28
C SER A 188 -10.26 -8.76 -8.24
N TRP A 189 -10.37 -9.15 -6.96
CA TRP A 189 -9.46 -8.71 -5.90
C TRP A 189 -8.03 -9.20 -6.13
N LEU A 190 -7.86 -10.46 -6.53
CA LEU A 190 -6.55 -11.02 -6.89
C LEU A 190 -5.95 -10.31 -8.10
N LEU A 191 -6.75 -10.05 -9.13
CA LEU A 191 -6.30 -9.34 -10.32
C LEU A 191 -5.83 -7.92 -9.99
N VAL A 192 -6.62 -7.16 -9.24
CA VAL A 192 -6.30 -5.80 -8.82
C VAL A 192 -5.02 -5.79 -7.97
N THR A 193 -4.92 -6.69 -6.99
CA THR A 193 -3.76 -6.76 -6.10
C THR A 193 -2.49 -7.15 -6.84
N SER A 194 -2.58 -8.14 -7.74
CA SER A 194 -1.46 -8.58 -8.59
C SER A 194 -0.97 -7.45 -9.50
N SER A 195 -1.91 -6.69 -10.09
CA SER A 195 -1.60 -5.54 -10.93
C SER A 195 -0.90 -4.43 -10.13
N GLY A 196 -1.37 -4.15 -8.91
CA GLY A 196 -0.74 -3.19 -8.00
C GLY A 196 0.67 -3.61 -7.59
N ILE A 197 0.89 -4.90 -7.31
CA ILE A 197 2.21 -5.47 -7.04
C ILE A 197 3.14 -5.26 -8.25
N LEU A 198 2.69 -5.61 -9.46
CA LEU A 198 3.49 -5.44 -10.67
C LEU A 198 3.87 -3.96 -10.89
N ALA A 199 2.91 -3.04 -10.77
CA ALA A 199 3.17 -1.61 -10.88
C ALA A 199 4.20 -1.13 -9.83
N SER A 200 4.10 -1.63 -8.59
CA SER A 200 5.05 -1.32 -7.52
C SER A 200 6.47 -1.83 -7.83
N LEU A 201 6.58 -3.01 -8.45
CA LEU A 201 7.85 -3.60 -8.85
C LEU A 201 8.51 -2.82 -9.99
N LEU A 202 7.73 -2.42 -11.00
CA LEU A 202 8.23 -1.57 -12.08
C LEU A 202 8.70 -0.21 -11.54
N TRP A 203 7.94 0.37 -10.61
CA TRP A 203 8.29 1.62 -9.96
C TRP A 203 9.61 1.53 -9.19
N ILE A 204 9.79 0.50 -8.34
CA ILE A 204 11.03 0.36 -7.56
C ILE A 204 12.22 -0.04 -8.44
N PHE A 205 11.99 -0.85 -9.48
CA PHE A 205 13.02 -1.20 -10.46
C PHE A 205 13.56 0.04 -11.17
N ASN A 206 12.69 0.96 -11.59
CA ASN A 206 13.12 2.22 -12.19
C ASN A 206 14.02 3.04 -11.23
N HIS A 207 13.71 3.07 -9.93
CA HIS A 207 14.56 3.74 -8.93
C HIS A 207 15.91 3.05 -8.74
N TRP A 208 15.95 1.72 -8.76
CA TRP A 208 17.21 0.97 -8.77
C TRP A 208 18.08 1.34 -9.97
N VAL A 209 17.48 1.41 -11.17
CA VAL A 209 18.18 1.79 -12.40
C VAL A 209 18.74 3.21 -12.29
N VAL A 210 17.95 4.16 -11.79
CA VAL A 210 18.40 5.55 -11.59
C VAL A 210 19.56 5.62 -10.60
N LEU A 211 19.45 4.95 -9.44
CA LEU A 211 20.51 4.92 -8.43
C LEU A 211 21.80 4.28 -8.96
N TYR A 212 21.69 3.20 -9.74
CA TYR A 212 22.83 2.54 -10.36
C TYR A 212 23.53 3.45 -11.37
N LYS A 213 22.75 4.15 -12.21
CA LYS A 213 23.28 5.14 -13.17
C LYS A 213 24.00 6.29 -12.45
N GLU A 214 23.38 6.89 -11.44
CA GLU A 214 23.97 7.98 -10.65
C GLU A 214 25.30 7.54 -10.01
N ARG A 215 25.37 6.32 -9.44
CA ARG A 215 26.61 5.79 -8.85
C ARG A 215 27.67 5.44 -9.87
N SER A 216 27.29 4.98 -11.06
CA SER A 216 28.24 4.59 -12.11
C SER A 216 28.86 5.82 -12.79
N CYS A 217 28.09 6.88 -13.00
CA CYS A 217 28.59 8.15 -13.55
C CYS A 217 29.47 8.92 -12.56
N ASN A 218 29.25 8.76 -11.25
CA ASN A 218 30.02 9.43 -10.20
C ASN A 218 31.27 8.65 -9.73
N LYS A 219 31.61 7.52 -10.35
CA LYS A 219 32.91 6.88 -10.10
C LYS A 219 34.01 7.74 -10.73
N PRO A 220 35.04 8.18 -9.98
CA PRO A 220 36.22 8.76 -10.62
C PRO A 220 36.79 7.71 -11.58
N LYS A 221 37.10 8.12 -12.81
CA LYS A 221 37.90 7.29 -13.71
C LYS A 221 39.23 7.06 -12.98
N LEU A 222 39.53 5.80 -12.65
CA LEU A 222 40.89 5.40 -12.30
C LEU A 222 41.75 5.72 -13.52
N MET A 223 42.47 6.85 -13.46
CA MET A 223 43.62 7.15 -14.31
C MET A 223 44.86 6.58 -13.66
#